data_AF-A0A645CRG8-F1
#
_entry.id   AF-A0A645CRG8-F1
#
_cell.length_a   1.000
_cell.length_b   1.000
_cell.length_c   1.000
_cell.angle_alpha   90.00
_cell.angle_beta   90.00
_cell.angle_gamma   90.00
#
_symmetry.space_group_name_H-M   'P 1'
#
loop_
_entity.id
_entity.type
_entity.pdbx_description
1 polymer ?
#
loop_
_entity_poly.entity_id
_entity_poly.type
_entity_poly.pdbx_seq_one_letter_code
_entity_poly.pdbx_strand_id
1 'polypeptide(L)'
;MEQDIEILIARLFDETISFEEKERLVVWYNESVKNKQTFARMKNIWDAIHPAFPVQDIRVDQAETKILKEIRKRKREQTRFLVWWQRVAAVIVIPLLVVSLYLFFSRQSKEDIVSRQEIIAPRGTYTQTTLPDGSTVWLNSGSKLSYSIPFKKSKREIFLAGEAFFDVKTNRKCPFIVVADGISITATGTKFNVDAYPSDTLRTITLEEGRVFIESPQQYKKTQMDINRQFVWNTNTRFILNFNNP
;
A
#
# COMPACT_ATOMS: atom_id res chain seq x y z
N MET A 1 55.07 44.03 -36.32
CA MET A 1 56.10 44.26 -35.29
C MET A 1 56.34 43.02 -34.43
N GLU A 2 55.40 42.50 -33.62
CA GLU A 2 55.66 41.29 -32.80
C GLU A 2 55.92 40.02 -33.65
N GLN A 3 55.12 39.76 -34.70
CA GLN A 3 55.33 38.63 -35.62
C GLN A 3 56.67 38.67 -36.36
N ASP A 4 57.23 39.86 -36.58
CA ASP A 4 58.51 40.01 -37.29
C ASP A 4 59.67 39.51 -36.42
N ILE A 5 59.60 39.69 -35.09
CA ILE A 5 60.63 39.24 -34.16
C ILE A 5 60.64 37.71 -34.00
N GLU A 6 59.46 37.06 -33.97
CA GLU A 6 59.41 35.60 -33.84
C GLU A 6 60.09 34.88 -35.01
N ILE A 7 59.94 35.45 -36.22
CA ILE A 7 60.62 34.98 -37.43
C ILE A 7 62.13 35.16 -37.32
N LEU A 8 62.59 36.29 -36.76
CA LEU A 8 64.03 36.51 -36.52
C LEU A 8 64.60 35.52 -35.51
N ILE A 9 63.85 35.17 -34.46
CA ILE A 9 64.26 34.16 -33.47
C ILE A 9 64.34 32.77 -34.11
N ALA A 10 63.37 32.41 -34.95
CA ALA A 10 63.40 31.15 -35.69
C ALA A 10 64.61 31.08 -36.64
N ARG A 11 64.88 32.15 -37.41
CA ARG A 11 66.07 32.27 -38.28
C ARG A 11 67.39 32.23 -37.50
N LEU A 12 67.41 32.76 -36.27
CA LEU A 12 68.58 32.67 -35.39
C LEU A 12 68.86 31.22 -34.99
N PHE A 13 67.81 30.45 -34.63
CA PHE A 13 67.96 29.06 -34.22
C PHE A 13 68.30 28.11 -35.38
N ASP A 14 67.88 28.46 -36.59
CA ASP A 14 68.19 27.74 -37.83
C ASP A 14 69.52 28.23 -38.48
N GLU A 15 70.25 29.12 -37.83
CA GLU A 15 71.53 29.70 -38.30
C GLU A 15 71.45 30.47 -39.64
N THR A 16 70.24 30.88 -40.08
CA THR A 16 69.98 31.57 -41.35
C THR A 16 69.79 33.09 -41.24
N ILE A 17 69.99 33.67 -40.04
CA ILE A 17 69.80 35.09 -39.79
C ILE A 17 70.91 35.97 -40.40
N SER A 18 70.53 37.08 -41.04
CA SER A 18 71.49 38.06 -41.56
C SER A 18 72.08 38.95 -40.46
N PHE A 19 73.20 39.65 -40.73
CA PHE A 19 73.86 40.51 -39.75
C PHE A 19 72.97 41.67 -39.28
N GLU A 20 72.30 42.36 -40.21
CA GLU A 20 71.40 43.49 -39.90
C GLU A 20 70.20 43.04 -39.06
N GLU A 21 69.64 41.87 -39.36
CA GLU A 21 68.53 41.28 -38.59
C GLU A 21 68.95 40.87 -37.18
N LYS A 22 70.18 40.37 -37.04
CA LYS A 22 70.74 39.99 -35.74
C LYS A 22 70.93 41.21 -34.84
N GLU A 23 71.40 42.33 -35.37
CA GLU A 23 71.50 43.58 -34.61
C GLU A 23 70.13 44.04 -34.10
N ARG A 24 69.10 44.02 -34.96
CA ARG A 24 67.72 44.35 -34.56
C ARG A 24 67.21 43.42 -33.45
N LEU A 25 67.50 42.12 -33.54
CA LEU A 25 67.10 41.15 -32.53
C LEU A 25 67.81 41.38 -31.19
N VAL A 26 69.10 41.77 -31.21
CA VAL A 26 69.87 42.09 -30.00
C VAL A 26 69.35 43.36 -29.32
N VAL A 27 69.01 44.40 -30.10
CA VAL A 27 68.39 45.62 -29.57
C VAL A 27 67.07 45.28 -28.89
N TRP A 28 66.19 44.55 -29.57
CA TRP A 28 64.91 44.10 -29.01
C TRP A 28 65.09 43.22 -27.76
N TYR A 29 66.06 42.29 -27.76
CA TYR A 29 66.34 41.41 -26.63
C TYR A 29 66.74 42.19 -25.36
N ASN A 30 67.45 43.30 -25.51
CA ASN A 30 67.91 44.12 -24.41
C ASN A 30 66.93 45.22 -23.98
N GLU A 31 65.92 45.51 -24.79
CA GLU A 31 64.93 46.57 -24.56
C GLU A 31 64.04 46.32 -23.34
N SER A 32 63.70 45.05 -23.03
CA SER A 32 62.85 44.74 -21.88
C SER A 32 63.06 43.34 -21.30
N VAL A 33 62.71 43.16 -20.03
CA VAL A 33 62.68 41.85 -19.35
C VAL A 33 61.67 40.90 -20.01
N LYS A 34 60.54 41.43 -20.52
CA LYS A 34 59.50 40.66 -21.22
C LYS A 34 60.05 40.00 -22.50
N ASN A 35 60.88 40.72 -23.27
CA ASN A 35 61.48 40.21 -24.50
C ASN A 35 62.44 39.04 -24.23
N LYS A 36 63.21 39.12 -23.14
CA LYS A 36 64.08 38.01 -22.68
C LYS A 36 63.28 36.76 -22.33
N GLN A 37 62.12 36.92 -21.69
CA GLN A 37 61.22 35.80 -21.37
C GLN A 37 60.60 35.19 -22.63
N THR A 38 60.17 36.02 -23.58
CA THR A 38 59.65 35.56 -24.88
C THR A 38 60.69 34.75 -25.64
N PHE A 39 61.94 35.25 -25.70
CA PHE A 39 63.06 34.52 -26.31
C PHE A 39 63.33 33.18 -25.62
N ALA A 40 63.38 33.17 -24.27
CA ALA A 40 63.61 31.96 -23.50
C ALA A 40 62.51 30.91 -23.72
N ARG A 41 61.25 31.35 -23.80
CA ARG A 41 60.12 30.47 -24.11
C ARG A 41 60.26 29.85 -25.50
N MET A 42 60.62 30.65 -26.50
CA MET A 42 60.82 30.17 -27.87
C MET A 42 61.96 29.16 -27.95
N LYS A 43 63.07 29.45 -27.25
CA LYS A 43 64.22 28.55 -27.16
C LYS A 43 63.83 27.21 -26.53
N ASN A 44 63.07 27.21 -25.43
CA ASN A 44 62.62 25.98 -24.79
C ASN A 44 61.73 25.14 -25.70
N ILE A 45 60.86 25.78 -26.50
CA ILE A 45 60.02 25.08 -27.48
C ILE A 45 60.90 24.49 -28.60
N TRP A 46 61.87 25.25 -29.08
CA TRP A 46 62.81 24.79 -30.11
C TRP A 46 63.63 23.59 -29.63
N ASP A 47 64.23 23.68 -28.44
CA ASP A 47 65.04 22.62 -27.81
C ASP A 47 64.21 21.35 -27.51
N ALA A 48 62.91 21.49 -27.26
CA ALA A 48 62.01 20.36 -27.04
C ALA A 48 61.59 19.64 -28.34
N ILE A 49 61.73 20.32 -29.49
CA ILE A 49 61.27 19.83 -30.80
C ILE A 49 62.48 19.45 -31.68
N HIS A 50 63.70 19.92 -31.39
CA HIS A 50 64.91 19.65 -32.18
C HIS A 50 65.99 18.87 -31.40
N PRO A 51 66.53 17.76 -31.94
CA PRO A 51 66.20 17.19 -33.24
C PRO A 51 64.78 16.63 -33.27
N ALA A 52 64.11 16.78 -34.43
CA ALA A 52 62.75 16.33 -34.66
C ALA A 52 62.56 14.91 -34.10
N PHE A 53 61.51 14.71 -33.29
CA PHE A 53 61.14 13.40 -32.77
C PHE A 53 61.28 12.35 -33.89
N PRO A 54 62.10 11.31 -33.73
CA PRO A 54 62.23 10.28 -34.74
C PRO A 54 60.87 9.58 -34.87
N VAL A 55 60.11 9.93 -35.91
CA VAL A 55 58.76 9.39 -36.18
C VAL A 55 58.80 7.86 -36.28
N GLN A 56 59.97 7.29 -36.61
CA GLN A 56 60.21 5.86 -36.73
C GLN A 56 60.16 5.10 -35.39
N ASP A 57 60.33 5.76 -34.23
CA ASP A 57 60.30 5.11 -32.92
C ASP A 57 58.90 5.13 -32.25
N ILE A 58 57.94 5.84 -32.82
CA ILE A 58 56.58 5.93 -32.27
C ILE A 58 55.79 4.69 -32.70
N ARG A 59 55.80 3.65 -31.85
CA ARG A 59 55.02 2.41 -32.04
C ARG A 59 53.53 2.65 -31.78
N VAL A 60 52.82 3.19 -32.77
CA VAL A 60 51.37 3.46 -32.75
C VAL A 60 50.56 2.22 -32.35
N ASP A 61 50.91 1.05 -32.89
CA ASP A 61 50.21 -0.23 -32.64
C ASP A 61 50.17 -0.63 -31.15
N GLN A 62 51.23 -0.32 -30.39
CA GLN A 62 51.30 -0.63 -28.97
C GLN A 62 50.53 0.37 -28.09
N ALA A 63 50.36 1.61 -28.56
CA ALA A 63 49.58 2.62 -27.87
C ALA A 63 48.07 2.36 -28.02
N GLU A 64 47.63 2.01 -29.24
CA GLU A 64 46.23 1.70 -29.52
C GLU A 64 45.73 0.49 -28.72
N THR A 65 46.52 -0.58 -28.70
CA THR A 65 46.15 -1.82 -28.00
C THR A 65 46.02 -1.64 -26.49
N LYS A 66 46.86 -0.79 -25.86
CA LYS A 66 46.75 -0.46 -24.43
C LYS A 66 45.47 0.34 -24.14
N ILE A 67 45.16 1.36 -24.93
CA ILE A 67 43.98 2.20 -24.75
C ILE A 67 42.70 1.38 -24.92
N LEU A 68 42.62 0.59 -25.99
CA LEU A 68 41.45 -0.27 -26.27
C LEU A 68 41.23 -1.33 -25.18
N LYS A 69 42.30 -1.90 -24.62
CA LYS A 69 42.23 -2.89 -23.54
C LYS A 69 41.72 -2.27 -22.24
N GLU A 70 42.14 -1.06 -21.91
CA GLU A 70 41.70 -0.35 -20.71
C GLU A 70 40.22 0.08 -20.82
N ILE A 71 39.80 0.55 -22.01
CA ILE A 71 38.39 0.88 -22.29
C ILE A 71 37.50 -0.38 -22.16
N ARG A 72 37.93 -1.52 -22.71
CA ARG A 72 37.18 -2.79 -22.58
C ARG A 72 37.07 -3.28 -21.14
N LYS A 73 38.13 -3.14 -20.33
CA LYS A 73 38.13 -3.59 -18.93
C LYS A 73 37.13 -2.79 -18.08
N ARG A 74 37.11 -1.45 -18.20
CA ARG A 74 36.12 -0.60 -17.51
C ARG A 74 34.68 -0.96 -17.86
N LYS A 75 34.38 -1.21 -19.14
CA LYS A 75 33.02 -1.57 -19.59
C LYS A 75 32.55 -2.93 -19.04
N ARG A 76 33.48 -3.89 -18.87
CA ARG A 76 33.20 -5.23 -18.34
C ARG A 76 32.93 -5.23 -16.83
N GLU A 77 33.63 -4.40 -16.07
CA GLU A 77 33.39 -4.29 -14.61
C GLU A 77 32.06 -3.59 -14.32
N GLN A 78 31.72 -2.54 -15.07
CA GLN A 78 30.44 -1.83 -14.94
C GLN A 78 29.23 -2.73 -15.26
N THR A 79 29.30 -3.53 -16.32
CA THR A 79 28.22 -4.45 -16.71
C THR A 79 28.04 -5.60 -15.72
N ARG A 80 29.13 -6.12 -15.12
CA ARG A 80 29.05 -7.14 -14.06
C ARG A 80 28.35 -6.63 -12.80
N PHE A 81 28.64 -5.39 -12.41
CA PHE A 81 28.00 -4.78 -11.24
C PHE A 81 26.50 -4.60 -11.46
N LEU A 82 26.09 -4.09 -12.63
CA LEU A 82 24.68 -3.94 -13.00
C LEU A 82 23.92 -5.27 -13.01
N VAL A 83 24.49 -6.32 -13.64
CA VAL A 83 23.87 -7.65 -13.68
C VAL A 83 23.77 -8.28 -12.29
N TRP A 84 24.75 -8.04 -11.42
CA TRP A 84 24.70 -8.53 -10.04
C TRP A 84 23.60 -7.82 -9.22
N TRP A 85 23.48 -6.50 -9.32
CA TRP A 85 22.41 -5.74 -8.67
C TRP A 85 21.01 -6.08 -9.19
N GLN A 86 20.86 -6.39 -10.48
CA GLN A 86 19.60 -6.89 -11.05
C GLN A 86 19.17 -8.23 -10.42
N ARG A 87 20.12 -9.13 -10.13
CA ARG A 87 19.82 -10.41 -9.45
C ARG A 87 19.36 -10.19 -8.01
N VAL A 88 20.00 -9.28 -7.28
CA VAL A 88 19.61 -8.92 -5.91
C VAL A 88 18.21 -8.30 -5.91
N ALA A 89 17.93 -7.39 -6.84
CA ALA A 89 16.61 -6.80 -7.00
C ALA A 89 15.53 -7.87 -7.30
N ALA A 90 15.80 -8.87 -8.14
CA ALA A 90 14.83 -9.94 -8.43
C ALA A 90 14.50 -10.79 -7.19
N VAL A 91 15.46 -11.06 -6.31
CA VAL A 91 15.25 -11.87 -5.09
C VAL A 91 14.46 -11.12 -4.01
N ILE A 92 14.49 -9.79 -4.01
CA ILE A 92 13.79 -8.98 -3.00
C ILE A 92 12.50 -8.40 -3.56
N VAL A 93 12.55 -7.72 -4.69
CA VAL A 93 11.43 -6.95 -5.25
C VAL A 93 10.32 -7.86 -5.73
N ILE A 94 10.63 -9.00 -6.36
CA ILE A 94 9.59 -9.91 -6.87
C ILE A 94 8.77 -10.52 -5.72
N PRO A 95 9.35 -11.16 -4.69
CA PRO A 95 8.56 -11.69 -3.59
C PRO A 95 7.88 -10.58 -2.78
N LEU A 96 8.50 -9.41 -2.63
CA LEU A 96 7.87 -8.27 -1.94
C LEU A 96 6.68 -7.73 -2.74
N LEU A 97 6.77 -7.67 -4.07
CA LEU A 97 5.64 -7.36 -4.95
C LEU A 97 4.56 -8.43 -4.87
N VAL A 98 4.91 -9.72 -4.91
CA VAL A 98 3.95 -10.83 -4.83
C VAL A 98 3.22 -10.81 -3.48
N VAL A 99 3.94 -10.63 -2.37
CA VAL A 99 3.37 -10.50 -1.03
C VAL A 99 2.51 -9.23 -0.95
N SER A 100 2.97 -8.11 -1.48
CA SER A 100 2.20 -6.86 -1.51
C SER A 100 0.91 -7.03 -2.33
N LEU A 101 0.98 -7.68 -3.49
CA LEU A 101 -0.17 -7.96 -4.34
C LEU A 101 -1.14 -8.93 -3.64
N TYR A 102 -0.60 -9.98 -3.02
CA TYR A 102 -1.37 -10.93 -2.24
C TYR A 102 -2.10 -10.24 -1.08
N LEU A 103 -1.41 -9.38 -0.32
CA LEU A 103 -2.01 -8.61 0.77
C LEU A 103 -3.03 -7.60 0.24
N PHE A 104 -2.78 -6.97 -0.91
CA PHE A 104 -3.70 -6.01 -1.54
C PHE A 104 -5.00 -6.70 -1.97
N PHE A 105 -4.91 -7.84 -2.68
CA PHE A 105 -6.07 -8.61 -3.09
C PHE A 105 -6.75 -9.35 -1.93
N SER A 106 -6.00 -9.78 -0.92
CA SER A 106 -6.56 -10.42 0.29
C SER A 106 -7.22 -9.41 1.23
N ARG A 107 -6.85 -8.12 1.15
CA ARG A 107 -7.52 -7.02 1.87
C ARG A 107 -8.80 -6.55 1.22
N GLN A 108 -9.13 -7.02 0.02
CA GLN A 108 -10.45 -6.84 -0.54
C GLN A 108 -11.42 -7.83 0.13
N SER A 109 -11.63 -7.66 1.43
CA SER A 109 -12.89 -8.06 2.06
C SER A 109 -13.96 -7.46 1.18
N LYS A 110 -14.74 -8.32 0.51
CA LYS A 110 -15.94 -7.92 -0.22
C LYS A 110 -16.75 -7.05 0.74
N GLU A 111 -16.69 -5.74 0.55
CA GLU A 111 -17.78 -4.88 0.96
C GLU A 111 -18.92 -5.31 0.05
N ASP A 112 -19.60 -6.39 0.45
CA ASP A 112 -20.93 -6.66 -0.05
C ASP A 112 -21.68 -5.33 0.15
N ILE A 113 -22.27 -4.78 -0.90
CA ILE A 113 -23.06 -3.54 -0.79
C ILE A 113 -24.19 -3.86 0.19
N VAL A 114 -23.98 -3.52 1.47
CA VAL A 114 -24.91 -3.85 2.54
C VAL A 114 -25.95 -2.74 2.55
N SER A 115 -27.11 -3.01 1.95
CA SER A 115 -28.26 -2.14 2.10
C SER A 115 -28.98 -2.47 3.39
N ARG A 116 -29.23 -1.46 4.24
CA ARG A 116 -30.02 -1.62 5.45
C ARG A 116 -31.50 -1.49 5.10
N GLN A 117 -32.27 -2.54 5.35
CA GLN A 117 -33.72 -2.52 5.22
C GLN A 117 -34.38 -2.35 6.60
N GLU A 118 -35.50 -1.63 6.61
CA GLU A 118 -36.31 -1.39 7.78
C GLU A 118 -37.78 -1.68 7.47
N ILE A 119 -38.46 -2.34 8.41
CA ILE A 119 -39.88 -2.69 8.33
C ILE A 119 -40.52 -2.16 9.61
N ILE A 120 -41.59 -1.39 9.46
CA ILE A 120 -42.30 -0.74 10.56
C ILE A 120 -43.75 -1.22 10.51
N ALA A 121 -44.27 -1.67 11.64
CA ALA A 121 -45.70 -1.90 11.83
C ALA A 121 -46.32 -0.62 12.44
N PRO A 122 -47.15 0.13 11.70
CA PRO A 122 -47.84 1.28 12.25
C PRO A 122 -48.68 0.92 13.48
N ARG A 123 -48.89 1.90 14.35
CA ARG A 123 -49.73 1.71 15.54
C ARG A 123 -51.15 1.31 15.13
N GLY A 124 -51.71 0.31 15.82
CA GLY A 124 -53.03 -0.25 15.55
C GLY A 124 -53.07 -1.34 14.47
N THR A 125 -51.92 -1.75 13.92
CA THR A 125 -51.84 -2.79 12.88
C THR A 125 -50.76 -3.82 13.20
N TYR A 126 -50.90 -5.03 12.69
CA TYR A 126 -49.80 -5.99 12.62
C TYR A 126 -49.27 -6.07 11.19
N THR A 127 -47.98 -6.37 11.02
CA THR A 127 -47.35 -6.50 9.70
C THR A 127 -46.67 -7.84 9.58
N GLN A 128 -47.03 -8.61 8.56
CA GLN A 128 -46.35 -9.86 8.22
C GLN A 128 -45.36 -9.64 7.09
N THR A 129 -44.16 -10.21 7.22
CA THR A 129 -43.12 -10.12 6.20
C THR A 129 -42.30 -11.41 6.11
N THR A 130 -41.79 -11.69 4.92
CA THR A 130 -40.87 -12.82 4.66
C THR A 130 -39.47 -12.26 4.42
N LEU A 131 -38.51 -12.73 5.21
CA LEU A 131 -37.12 -12.31 5.13
C LEU A 131 -36.40 -12.99 3.95
N PRO A 132 -35.24 -12.46 3.50
CA PRO A 132 -34.48 -13.03 2.38
C PRO A 132 -34.01 -14.48 2.56
N ASP A 133 -33.99 -14.98 3.80
CA ASP A 133 -33.65 -16.36 4.15
C ASP A 133 -34.86 -17.31 4.14
N GLY A 134 -36.05 -16.79 3.84
CA GLY A 134 -37.33 -17.51 3.84
C GLY A 134 -37.98 -17.65 5.22
N SER A 135 -37.44 -17.00 6.27
CA SER A 135 -38.08 -16.92 7.58
C SER A 135 -39.26 -15.95 7.56
N THR A 136 -40.32 -16.24 8.31
CA THR A 136 -41.51 -15.39 8.41
C THR A 136 -41.50 -14.63 9.72
N VAL A 137 -41.82 -13.33 9.67
CA VAL A 137 -41.90 -12.47 10.86
C VAL A 137 -43.24 -11.76 10.88
N TRP A 138 -43.88 -11.77 12.04
CA TRP A 138 -45.08 -10.98 12.32
C TRP A 138 -44.71 -9.91 13.34
N LEU A 139 -44.74 -8.65 12.94
CA LEU A 139 -44.52 -7.50 13.81
C LEU A 139 -45.86 -7.05 14.41
N ASN A 140 -45.87 -6.82 15.72
CA ASN A 140 -47.02 -6.23 16.41
C ASN A 140 -47.02 -4.70 16.26
N SER A 141 -48.14 -4.07 16.60
CA SER A 141 -48.40 -2.63 16.49
C SER A 141 -47.31 -1.76 17.13
N GLY A 142 -46.76 -0.82 16.36
CA GLY A 142 -45.73 0.10 16.85
C GLY A 142 -44.33 -0.51 16.90
N SER A 143 -44.15 -1.70 16.34
CA SER A 143 -42.86 -2.39 16.30
C SER A 143 -42.07 -2.06 15.04
N LYS A 144 -40.76 -2.20 15.13
CA LYS A 144 -39.79 -1.91 14.08
C LYS A 144 -38.73 -3.00 14.04
N LEU A 145 -38.48 -3.48 12.82
CA LEU A 145 -37.48 -4.49 12.50
C LEU A 145 -36.49 -3.90 11.51
N SER A 146 -35.19 -4.10 11.71
CA SER A 146 -34.18 -3.71 10.71
C SER A 146 -33.12 -4.79 10.51
N TYR A 147 -32.65 -4.93 9.28
CA TYR A 147 -31.66 -5.94 8.90
C TYR A 147 -30.87 -5.53 7.66
N SER A 148 -29.79 -6.27 7.39
CA SER A 148 -28.88 -6.02 6.28
C SER A 148 -29.16 -6.98 5.11
N ILE A 149 -29.18 -6.47 3.88
CA ILE A 149 -29.24 -7.28 2.65
C ILE A 149 -27.95 -7.09 1.85
N PRO A 150 -27.28 -8.18 1.43
CA PRO A 150 -27.56 -9.57 1.82
C PRO A 150 -27.18 -9.83 3.28
N PHE A 151 -27.72 -10.90 3.89
CA PHE A 151 -27.22 -11.37 5.18
C PHE A 151 -25.76 -11.79 5.08
N LYS A 152 -25.00 -11.61 6.17
CA LYS A 152 -23.61 -12.07 6.24
C LYS A 152 -23.56 -13.60 6.13
N LYS A 153 -22.54 -14.13 5.42
CA LYS A 153 -22.36 -15.59 5.26
C LYS A 153 -22.29 -16.36 6.58
N SER A 154 -21.85 -15.71 7.67
CA SER A 154 -21.68 -16.32 8.98
C SER A 154 -22.90 -16.22 9.90
N LYS A 155 -23.79 -15.23 9.71
CA LYS A 155 -24.95 -14.99 10.58
C LYS A 155 -26.05 -14.17 9.90
N ARG A 156 -27.30 -14.46 10.25
CA ARG A 156 -28.48 -13.66 9.91
C ARG A 156 -28.83 -12.79 11.11
N GLU A 157 -28.38 -11.54 11.11
CA GLU A 157 -28.55 -10.62 12.23
C GLU A 157 -29.64 -9.60 11.92
N ILE A 158 -30.58 -9.46 12.85
CA ILE A 158 -31.69 -8.51 12.79
C ILE A 158 -31.79 -7.73 14.10
N PHE A 159 -32.33 -6.51 14.03
CA PHE A 159 -32.57 -5.66 15.18
C PHE A 159 -34.08 -5.43 15.32
N LEU A 160 -34.60 -5.65 16.52
CA LEU A 160 -36.00 -5.48 16.87
C LEU A 160 -36.16 -4.38 17.93
N ALA A 161 -37.15 -3.52 17.74
CA ALA A 161 -37.69 -2.63 18.75
C ALA A 161 -39.21 -2.76 18.75
N GLY A 162 -39.80 -3.18 19.87
CA GLY A 162 -41.20 -3.59 19.94
C GLY A 162 -41.35 -5.10 20.05
N GLU A 163 -42.47 -5.63 19.56
CA GLU A 163 -42.81 -7.04 19.65
C GLU A 163 -42.91 -7.70 18.27
N ALA A 164 -42.34 -8.90 18.15
CA ALA A 164 -42.47 -9.70 16.96
C ALA A 164 -42.43 -11.21 17.26
N PHE A 165 -43.23 -11.94 16.49
CA PHE A 165 -43.19 -13.39 16.42
C PHE A 165 -42.36 -13.84 15.21
N PHE A 166 -41.51 -14.84 15.42
CA PHE A 166 -40.56 -15.33 14.43
C PHE A 166 -40.79 -16.81 14.15
N ASP A 167 -41.01 -17.17 12.88
CA ASP A 167 -40.92 -18.55 12.37
C ASP A 167 -39.65 -18.66 11.51
N VAL A 168 -38.57 -19.11 12.15
CA VAL A 168 -37.23 -19.09 11.56
C VAL A 168 -36.95 -20.36 10.78
N LYS A 169 -36.52 -20.22 9.52
CA LYS A 169 -36.04 -21.37 8.73
C LYS A 169 -34.79 -22.00 9.34
N THR A 170 -34.83 -23.34 9.44
CA THR A 170 -33.74 -24.16 9.95
C THR A 170 -32.47 -24.00 9.12
N ASN A 171 -31.44 -23.42 9.71
CA ASN A 171 -30.10 -23.36 9.15
C ASN A 171 -29.06 -23.31 10.28
N ARG A 172 -28.39 -24.44 10.53
CA ARG A 172 -27.37 -24.55 11.59
C ARG A 172 -26.04 -23.92 11.22
N LYS A 173 -25.74 -23.77 9.92
CA LYS A 173 -24.48 -23.17 9.44
C LYS A 173 -24.50 -21.64 9.50
N CYS A 174 -25.68 -21.05 9.45
CA CYS A 174 -25.89 -19.60 9.52
C CYS A 174 -26.98 -19.29 10.56
N PRO A 175 -26.62 -19.12 11.85
CA PRO A 175 -27.57 -18.86 12.93
C PRO A 175 -28.35 -17.56 12.69
N PHE A 176 -29.60 -17.53 13.17
CA PHE A 176 -30.46 -16.36 13.17
C PHE A 176 -30.35 -15.66 14.51
N ILE A 177 -30.04 -14.37 14.51
CA ILE A 177 -29.75 -13.60 15.72
C ILE A 177 -30.68 -12.39 15.74
N VAL A 178 -31.54 -12.34 16.75
CA VAL A 178 -32.38 -11.18 17.06
C VAL A 178 -31.71 -10.38 18.16
N VAL A 179 -31.43 -9.11 17.88
CA VAL A 179 -30.92 -8.17 18.87
C VAL A 179 -32.05 -7.24 19.27
N ALA A 180 -32.42 -7.29 20.55
CA ALA A 180 -33.49 -6.48 21.12
C ALA A 180 -33.01 -5.90 22.46
N ASP A 181 -32.91 -4.57 22.54
CA ASP A 181 -32.49 -3.85 23.75
C ASP A 181 -31.21 -4.42 24.41
N GLY A 182 -30.21 -4.74 23.58
CA GLY A 182 -28.93 -5.31 24.02
C GLY A 182 -28.96 -6.82 24.34
N ILE A 183 -30.13 -7.46 24.37
CA ILE A 183 -30.27 -8.91 24.47
C ILE A 183 -30.09 -9.53 23.08
N SER A 184 -29.27 -10.58 23.01
CA SER A 184 -29.04 -11.34 21.79
C SER A 184 -29.69 -12.71 21.88
N ILE A 185 -30.61 -12.99 20.96
CA ILE A 185 -31.40 -14.21 20.89
C ILE A 185 -30.95 -15.00 19.66
N THR A 186 -30.29 -16.14 19.86
CA THR A 186 -29.80 -17.01 18.78
C THR A 186 -30.74 -18.18 18.54
N ALA A 187 -31.20 -18.34 17.30
CA ALA A 187 -32.11 -19.36 16.81
C ALA A 187 -31.50 -20.14 15.63
N THR A 188 -31.77 -21.44 15.52
CA THR A 188 -31.33 -22.29 14.40
C THR A 188 -32.47 -23.09 13.77
N GLY A 189 -33.66 -22.49 13.67
CA GLY A 189 -34.89 -23.15 13.24
C GLY A 189 -35.87 -23.28 14.39
N THR A 190 -36.55 -22.19 14.72
CA THR A 190 -37.36 -22.06 15.94
C THR A 190 -38.53 -21.13 15.74
N LYS A 191 -39.59 -21.39 16.52
CA LYS A 191 -40.73 -20.49 16.65
C LYS A 191 -40.72 -19.84 18.03
N PHE A 192 -40.68 -18.52 18.06
CA PHE A 192 -40.59 -17.79 19.32
C PHE A 192 -41.13 -16.37 19.17
N ASN A 193 -41.60 -15.81 20.29
CA ASN A 193 -41.99 -14.41 20.41
C ASN A 193 -40.91 -13.63 21.16
N VAL A 194 -40.70 -12.38 20.75
CA VAL A 194 -39.88 -11.41 21.50
C VAL A 194 -40.71 -10.16 21.68
N ASP A 195 -40.98 -9.81 22.93
CA ASP A 195 -41.58 -8.54 23.35
C ASP A 195 -40.49 -7.66 23.97
N ALA A 196 -40.18 -6.57 23.28
CA ALA A 196 -39.11 -5.66 23.64
C ALA A 196 -39.43 -4.20 23.29
N TYR A 197 -40.60 -3.71 23.70
CA TYR A 197 -40.92 -2.29 23.54
C TYR A 197 -39.97 -1.40 24.34
N PRO A 198 -39.32 -0.40 23.72
CA PRO A 198 -38.42 0.51 24.44
C PRO A 198 -39.09 1.29 25.57
N SER A 199 -40.41 1.50 25.50
CA SER A 199 -41.22 2.15 26.54
C SER A 199 -41.37 1.31 27.81
N ASP A 200 -41.22 0.00 27.69
CA ASP A 200 -41.57 -0.93 28.74
C ASP A 200 -40.33 -1.24 29.57
N THR A 201 -40.53 -1.65 30.82
CA THR A 201 -39.42 -2.04 31.70
C THR A 201 -39.05 -3.51 31.57
N LEU A 202 -39.94 -4.32 31.02
CA LEU A 202 -39.75 -5.76 30.86
C LEU A 202 -39.48 -6.10 29.40
N ARG A 203 -38.59 -7.07 29.18
CA ARG A 203 -38.39 -7.75 27.90
C ARG A 203 -38.76 -9.19 28.11
N THR A 204 -39.61 -9.73 27.25
CA THR A 204 -40.10 -11.10 27.37
C THR A 204 -39.76 -11.87 26.11
N ILE A 205 -39.16 -13.06 26.27
CA ILE A 205 -38.92 -13.99 25.19
C ILE A 205 -39.70 -15.26 25.52
N THR A 206 -40.52 -15.72 24.58
CA THR A 206 -41.36 -16.92 24.74
C THR A 206 -41.01 -17.91 23.65
N LEU A 207 -40.59 -19.12 24.03
CA LEU A 207 -40.20 -20.18 23.10
C LEU A 207 -41.36 -21.15 22.88
N GLU A 208 -41.83 -21.26 21.65
CA GLU A 208 -42.89 -22.19 21.26
C GLU A 208 -42.32 -23.49 20.69
N GLU A 209 -41.33 -23.41 19.79
CA GLU A 209 -40.75 -24.58 19.13
C GLU A 209 -39.24 -24.45 18.92
N GLY A 210 -38.51 -25.55 19.17
CA GLY A 210 -37.10 -25.67 18.86
C GLY A 210 -36.18 -25.27 20.02
N ARG A 211 -35.07 -24.57 19.74
CA ARG A 211 -34.08 -24.16 20.73
C ARG A 211 -33.56 -22.76 20.48
N VAL A 212 -33.69 -21.93 21.50
CA VAL A 212 -33.20 -20.57 21.51
C VAL A 212 -32.11 -20.44 22.57
N PHE A 213 -31.08 -19.67 22.25
CA PHE A 213 -30.05 -19.30 23.21
C PHE A 213 -30.06 -17.79 23.43
N ILE A 214 -30.01 -17.38 24.68
CA ILE A 214 -30.11 -15.99 25.09
C ILE A 214 -28.78 -15.57 25.71
N GLU A 215 -28.28 -14.42 25.27
CA GLU A 215 -27.11 -13.73 25.81
C GLU A 215 -27.55 -12.32 26.22
N SER A 216 -27.38 -11.99 27.50
CA SER A 216 -27.69 -10.67 28.05
C SER A 216 -26.41 -9.90 28.36
N PRO A 217 -26.44 -8.55 28.36
CA PRO A 217 -25.23 -7.74 28.58
C PRO A 217 -24.50 -8.01 29.90
N GLN A 218 -25.18 -8.55 30.91
CA GLN A 218 -24.60 -8.80 32.23
C GLN A 218 -24.18 -10.25 32.44
N GLN A 219 -24.67 -11.16 31.60
CA GLN A 219 -24.36 -12.58 31.72
C GLN A 219 -23.45 -12.98 30.57
N TYR A 220 -22.15 -13.12 30.87
CA TYR A 220 -21.14 -13.61 29.91
C TYR A 220 -21.37 -15.06 29.47
N LYS A 221 -22.41 -15.74 29.98
CA LYS A 221 -22.73 -17.13 29.67
C LYS A 221 -24.04 -17.20 28.89
N LYS A 222 -23.95 -17.81 27.71
CA LYS A 222 -25.08 -18.18 26.85
C LYS A 222 -26.01 -19.14 27.60
N THR A 223 -27.27 -18.74 27.78
CA THR A 223 -28.29 -19.56 28.44
C THR A 223 -29.19 -20.19 27.39
N GLN A 224 -29.35 -21.51 27.42
CA GLN A 224 -30.32 -22.20 26.56
C GLN A 224 -31.71 -22.11 27.20
N MET A 225 -32.72 -21.83 26.38
CA MET A 225 -34.11 -21.78 26.78
C MET A 225 -34.82 -23.11 26.48
N ASP A 226 -35.65 -23.57 27.41
CA ASP A 226 -36.52 -24.73 27.20
C ASP A 226 -37.84 -24.32 26.55
N ILE A 227 -38.44 -25.26 25.82
CA ILE A 227 -39.74 -25.07 25.17
C ILE A 227 -40.82 -24.75 26.22
N ASN A 228 -41.78 -23.89 25.86
CA ASN A 228 -42.87 -23.43 26.73
C ASN A 228 -42.40 -22.69 28.00
N ARG A 229 -41.15 -22.20 28.02
CA ARG A 229 -40.70 -21.26 29.05
C ARG A 229 -40.81 -19.83 28.56
N GLN A 230 -40.73 -18.90 29.52
CA GLN A 230 -40.55 -17.49 29.26
C GLN A 230 -39.29 -16.99 29.97
N PHE A 231 -38.48 -16.22 29.23
CA PHE A 231 -37.37 -15.48 29.78
C PHE A 231 -37.80 -14.02 29.89
N VAL A 232 -37.79 -13.48 31.11
CA VAL A 232 -38.16 -12.09 31.37
C VAL A 232 -36.95 -11.33 31.90
N TRP A 233 -36.68 -10.18 31.33
CA TRP A 233 -35.59 -9.30 31.70
C TRP A 233 -36.12 -7.93 32.12
N ASN A 234 -35.73 -7.47 33.29
CA ASN A 234 -36.06 -6.11 33.74
C ASN A 234 -34.91 -5.15 33.43
N THR A 235 -35.18 -4.11 32.65
CA THR A 235 -34.17 -3.14 32.21
C THR A 235 -33.69 -2.21 33.32
N ASN A 236 -34.57 -1.89 34.29
CA ASN A 236 -34.26 -1.04 35.43
C ASN A 236 -33.43 -1.78 36.49
N THR A 237 -33.92 -2.93 36.91
CA THR A 237 -33.33 -3.69 38.03
C THR A 237 -32.26 -4.66 37.55
N ARG A 238 -32.18 -4.91 36.25
CA ARG A 238 -31.17 -5.77 35.63
C ARG A 238 -31.24 -7.23 36.12
N PHE A 239 -32.43 -7.67 36.54
CA PHE A 239 -32.69 -9.05 36.97
C PHE A 239 -33.41 -9.86 35.90
N ILE A 240 -33.11 -11.16 35.91
CA ILE A 240 -33.79 -12.19 35.11
C ILE A 240 -34.86 -12.83 35.96
N LEU A 241 -36.08 -12.89 35.43
CA LEU A 241 -37.19 -13.66 36.00
C LEU A 241 -37.50 -14.81 35.03
N ASN A 242 -37.44 -16.04 35.54
CA ASN A 242 -37.82 -17.23 34.77
C ASN A 242 -39.22 -17.64 35.20
N PHE A 243 -40.16 -17.65 34.25
CA PHE A 243 -41.52 -18.13 34.51
C PHE A 243 -41.76 -19.42 33.73
N ASN A 244 -42.39 -20.39 34.39
CA ASN A 244 -43.03 -21.51 33.71
C ASN A 244 -44.37 -21.00 33.17
N ASN A 245 -44.67 -21.24 31.90
CA ASN A 245 -46.01 -20.96 31.38
C ASN A 245 -47.02 -21.94 32.05
N PRO A 246 -48.20 -21.49 32.51
CA PRO A 246 -49.25 -22.38 33.00
C PRO A 246 -49.81 -23.29 31.90
#